data_AF-A0A1N6MBJ7-F1
#
_entry.id   AF-A0A1N6MBJ7-F1
#
_cell.length_a   1.000
_cell.length_b   1.000
_cell.length_c   1.000
_cell.angle_alpha   90.00
_cell.angle_beta   90.00
_cell.angle_gamma   90.00
#
_symmetry.space_group_name_H-M   'P 1'
#
loop_
_entity.id
_entity.type
_entity.pdbx_description
1 polymer ?
#
loop_
_entity_poly.entity_id
_entity_poly.type
_entity_poly.pdbx_seq_one_letter_code
_entity_poly.pdbx_strand_id
1 'polypeptide(L)'
;MTASKSLIRQSHFLGTKVRNLRKRNHLTMEDLSSRCIRLNPEYAPSVSYLSMIERGKRVPSIDMLTVIAEVFQKSPQWFLDDQPEQIDITPDRGSRGGINGMALEPSFLFSQDILQIAIPEMLSQTGITGRQFAQLLIRAHQESLQNHFPDLERAAENIGLKKLNLTVEDLTDIARHLGLAIHWFSQAPQDVQDELGLSAKQLVTSYFESPNGIYLNEVMKHHPTRLKYDLAVYIGHNILHSKEGCKTVLSIGHTSSWEDMANPQTSYELNSKDILQAWRDFESSFFAGALLCPKVPFRQLLDRNGYEISVHQKVGVSPSVAMRRMTVVSPYPYWHYFDAYGEGKLKAVYRGNGIPLPWGNMRTVNDPCQHWAVFRQLKHPQSSSSAQISLLNVGDEPRIYCCESLNLVDPAGNNRVLCAGIDLNPAINAQGGDARQMAMELKESCVRNGGMSAIPSAIQNELTTLAKILNIKWIERGIVNDARLICPRGSVCPRKPSCYTAPDNIIVTDQ
;
A
#
# COMPACT_ATOMS: atom_id res chain seq x y z
N MET A 1 49.23 0.28 -9.45
CA MET A 1 49.08 1.73 -9.78
C MET A 1 48.56 2.02 -11.19
N THR A 2 48.26 1.01 -12.02
CA THR A 2 47.73 1.18 -13.39
C THR A 2 46.21 1.33 -13.45
N ALA A 3 45.45 0.80 -12.49
CA ALA A 3 43.98 0.88 -12.45
C ALA A 3 43.43 2.30 -12.16
N SER A 4 44.13 3.12 -11.35
CA SER A 4 43.64 4.47 -10.99
C SER A 4 43.71 5.48 -12.14
N LYS A 5 44.66 5.33 -13.06
CA LYS A 5 44.76 6.16 -14.27
C LYS A 5 43.69 5.81 -15.33
N SER A 6 43.15 4.58 -15.32
CA SER A 6 42.04 4.15 -16.20
C SER A 6 40.71 4.80 -15.79
N LEU A 7 40.45 4.87 -14.48
CA LEU A 7 39.21 5.40 -13.92
C LEU A 7 38.94 6.87 -14.30
N ILE A 8 39.99 7.70 -14.35
CA ILE A 8 39.87 9.14 -14.70
C ILE A 8 39.50 9.35 -16.17
N ARG A 9 39.89 8.43 -17.07
CA ARG A 9 39.62 8.55 -18.50
C ARG A 9 38.24 8.03 -18.91
N GLN A 10 37.67 7.12 -18.11
CA GLN A 10 36.38 6.44 -18.32
C GLN A 10 35.23 6.99 -17.43
N SER A 11 35.50 8.00 -16.59
CA SER A 11 34.54 8.53 -15.61
C SER A 11 33.45 9.44 -16.20
N HIS A 12 33.49 9.75 -17.49
CA HIS A 12 32.65 10.79 -18.08
C HIS A 12 31.14 10.46 -18.00
N PHE A 13 30.80 9.17 -18.04
CA PHE A 13 29.41 8.68 -17.93
C PHE A 13 29.07 8.07 -16.57
N LEU A 14 30.07 7.81 -15.72
CA LEU A 14 29.90 7.20 -14.39
C LEU A 14 28.84 7.92 -13.56
N GLY A 15 29.01 9.24 -13.39
CA GLY A 15 28.11 10.07 -12.58
C GLY A 15 26.67 10.04 -13.10
N THR A 16 26.51 10.11 -14.42
CA THR A 16 25.21 10.04 -15.11
C THR A 16 24.56 8.66 -14.93
N LYS A 17 25.32 7.57 -15.08
CA LYS A 17 24.85 6.19 -14.87
C LYS A 17 24.38 5.96 -13.44
N VAL A 18 25.14 6.41 -12.44
CA VAL A 18 24.73 6.36 -11.02
C VAL A 18 23.46 7.17 -10.79
N ARG A 19 23.39 8.39 -11.33
CA ARG A 19 22.21 9.27 -11.20
C ARG A 19 20.98 8.64 -11.85
N ASN A 20 21.12 8.08 -13.05
CA ASN A 20 20.05 7.44 -13.80
C ASN A 20 19.54 6.21 -13.06
N LEU A 21 20.40 5.30 -12.63
CA LEU A 21 20.01 4.15 -11.82
C LEU A 21 19.32 4.56 -10.53
N ARG A 22 19.86 5.55 -9.81
CA ARG A 22 19.25 6.07 -8.59
C ARG A 22 17.84 6.62 -8.87
N LYS A 23 17.68 7.42 -9.92
CA LYS A 23 16.38 8.00 -10.31
C LYS A 23 15.39 6.97 -10.83
N ARG A 24 15.82 6.00 -11.64
CA ARG A 24 15.01 4.88 -12.15
C ARG A 24 14.51 3.98 -11.02
N ASN A 25 15.33 3.77 -9.98
CA ASN A 25 14.94 3.01 -8.79
C ASN A 25 14.24 3.87 -7.71
N HIS A 26 13.87 5.11 -8.05
CA HIS A 26 13.19 6.07 -7.16
C HIS A 26 13.90 6.31 -5.81
N LEU A 27 15.22 6.14 -5.78
CA LEU A 27 16.04 6.34 -4.58
C LEU A 27 16.40 7.83 -4.43
N THR A 28 16.33 8.34 -3.20
CA THR A 28 16.99 9.59 -2.83
C THR A 28 18.50 9.35 -2.65
N MET A 29 19.31 10.42 -2.63
CA MET A 29 20.74 10.27 -2.31
C MET A 29 20.94 9.71 -0.90
N GLU A 30 20.04 10.02 0.04
CA GLU A 30 20.04 9.48 1.40
C GLU A 30 19.77 7.97 1.41
N ASP A 31 18.85 7.48 0.57
CA ASP A 31 18.59 6.03 0.44
C ASP A 31 19.79 5.28 -0.08
N LEU A 32 20.39 5.78 -1.16
CA LEU A 32 21.56 5.15 -1.75
C LEU A 32 22.71 5.12 -0.74
N SER A 33 22.96 6.24 -0.04
CA SER A 33 23.99 6.32 1.01
C SER A 33 23.71 5.32 2.13
N SER A 34 22.48 5.28 2.65
CA SER A 34 22.08 4.36 3.73
C SER A 34 22.21 2.89 3.33
N ARG A 35 21.89 2.55 2.08
CA ARG A 35 22.07 1.18 1.54
C ARG A 35 23.54 0.82 1.39
N CYS A 36 24.39 1.75 0.95
CA CYS A 36 25.83 1.54 0.89
C CYS A 36 26.41 1.31 2.30
N ILE A 37 26.00 2.10 3.30
CA ILE A 37 26.45 1.96 4.70
C ILE A 37 26.12 0.56 5.23
N ARG A 38 24.96 0.00 4.87
CA ARG A 38 24.57 -1.35 5.29
C ARG A 38 25.44 -2.45 4.68
N LEU A 39 25.93 -2.27 3.47
CA LEU A 39 26.80 -3.25 2.81
C LEU A 39 28.22 -3.16 3.34
N ASN A 40 28.78 -1.95 3.35
CA ASN A 40 30.13 -1.71 3.84
C ASN A 40 30.24 -0.27 4.39
N PRO A 41 30.25 -0.09 5.73
CA PRO A 41 30.35 1.22 6.36
C PRO A 41 31.63 2.00 6.03
N GLU A 42 32.74 1.31 5.76
CA GLU A 42 34.06 1.92 5.53
C GLU A 42 34.14 2.61 4.17
N TYR A 43 33.54 2.01 3.14
CA TYR A 43 33.57 2.51 1.76
C TYR A 43 32.26 3.15 1.30
N ALA A 44 31.28 3.30 2.20
CA ALA A 44 30.00 3.91 1.87
C ALA A 44 30.13 5.43 1.62
N PRO A 45 29.62 5.95 0.48
CA PRO A 45 29.64 7.37 0.22
C PRO A 45 28.59 8.11 1.08
N SER A 46 28.96 9.29 1.58
CA SER A 46 28.00 10.22 2.19
C SER A 46 27.07 10.83 1.14
N VAL A 47 25.94 11.39 1.57
CA VAL A 47 24.98 12.09 0.69
C VAL A 47 25.64 13.22 -0.11
N SER A 48 26.52 13.99 0.53
CA SER A 48 27.27 15.06 -0.14
C SER A 48 28.27 14.50 -1.15
N TYR A 49 28.90 13.37 -0.86
CA TYR A 49 29.82 12.69 -1.76
C TYR A 49 29.12 12.10 -2.98
N LEU A 50 27.96 11.43 -2.79
CA LEU A 50 27.10 10.96 -3.89
C LEU A 50 26.68 12.09 -4.83
N SER A 51 26.29 13.25 -4.28
CA SER A 51 25.97 14.43 -5.07
C SER A 51 27.14 14.92 -5.92
N MET A 52 28.38 14.81 -5.43
CA MET A 52 29.57 15.17 -6.19
C MET A 52 29.88 14.14 -7.28
N ILE A 53 29.69 12.84 -7.01
CA ILE A 53 29.83 11.77 -8.00
C ILE A 53 28.83 11.93 -9.14
N GLU A 54 27.54 12.13 -8.84
CA GLU A 54 26.48 12.26 -9.85
C GLU A 54 26.63 13.48 -10.76
N ARG A 55 27.32 14.51 -10.28
CA ARG A 55 27.64 15.73 -11.04
C ARG A 55 28.98 15.64 -11.77
N GLY A 56 29.68 14.49 -11.69
CA GLY A 56 31.01 14.31 -12.27
C GLY A 56 32.11 15.13 -11.59
N LYS A 57 31.86 15.71 -10.41
CA LYS A 57 32.82 16.52 -9.66
C LYS A 57 33.84 15.70 -8.88
N ARG A 58 33.53 14.44 -8.57
CA ARG A 58 34.43 13.49 -7.91
C ARG A 58 34.29 12.11 -8.52
N VAL A 59 35.42 11.40 -8.60
CA VAL A 59 35.47 10.00 -8.99
C VAL A 59 35.57 9.17 -7.70
N PRO A 60 34.68 8.17 -7.48
CA PRO A 60 34.77 7.27 -6.33
C PRO A 60 36.00 6.36 -6.44
N SER A 61 36.49 5.85 -5.31
CA SER A 61 37.45 4.74 -5.31
C SER A 61 36.81 3.48 -5.89
N ILE A 62 37.64 2.51 -6.30
CA ILE A 62 37.13 1.23 -6.82
C ILE A 62 36.31 0.48 -5.77
N ASP A 63 36.71 0.54 -4.51
CA ASP A 63 36.01 -0.11 -3.40
C ASP A 63 34.64 0.55 -3.16
N MET A 64 34.59 1.88 -3.19
CA MET A 64 33.32 2.62 -3.08
C MET A 64 32.40 2.36 -4.27
N LEU A 65 32.96 2.31 -5.50
CA LEU A 65 32.20 1.95 -6.68
C LEU A 65 31.68 0.52 -6.59
N THR A 66 32.44 -0.39 -5.99
CA THR A 66 32.02 -1.78 -5.75
C THR A 66 30.81 -1.83 -4.81
N VAL A 67 30.80 -1.04 -3.73
CA VAL A 67 29.64 -0.93 -2.84
C VAL A 67 28.41 -0.37 -3.58
N ILE A 68 28.57 0.71 -4.36
CA ILE A 68 27.47 1.29 -5.15
C ILE A 68 26.96 0.26 -6.17
N ALA A 69 27.87 -0.44 -6.84
CA ALA A 69 27.55 -1.45 -7.84
C ALA A 69 26.82 -2.64 -7.22
N GLU A 70 27.20 -3.05 -6.02
CA GLU A 70 26.53 -4.07 -5.24
C GLU A 70 25.10 -3.64 -4.84
N VAL A 71 24.88 -2.38 -4.45
CA VAL A 71 23.51 -1.87 -4.21
C VAL A 71 22.61 -2.02 -5.44
N PHE A 72 23.15 -1.78 -6.64
CA PHE A 72 22.42 -1.89 -7.90
C PHE A 72 22.52 -3.26 -8.58
N GLN A 73 23.22 -4.22 -7.97
CA GLN A 73 23.52 -5.54 -8.54
C GLN A 73 24.09 -5.46 -9.98
N LYS A 74 25.01 -4.50 -10.19
CA LYS A 74 25.76 -4.35 -11.44
C LYS A 74 27.24 -4.65 -11.20
N SER A 75 28.00 -4.95 -12.25
CA SER A 75 29.46 -5.01 -12.17
C SER A 75 30.04 -3.59 -12.05
N PRO A 76 31.11 -3.34 -11.27
CA PRO A 76 31.79 -2.04 -11.26
C PRO A 76 32.19 -1.58 -12.67
N GLN A 77 32.54 -2.53 -13.55
CA GLN A 77 32.93 -2.26 -14.93
C GLN A 77 31.78 -1.68 -15.76
N TRP A 78 30.52 -1.99 -15.43
CA TRP A 78 29.34 -1.47 -16.13
C TRP A 78 29.25 0.07 -16.04
N PHE A 79 29.67 0.63 -14.92
CA PHE A 79 29.67 2.09 -14.72
C PHE A 79 30.83 2.78 -15.45
N LEU A 80 31.88 2.03 -15.81
CA LEU A 80 33.09 2.52 -16.49
C LEU A 80 33.05 2.27 -18.01
N ASP A 81 31.98 1.64 -18.51
CA ASP A 81 31.77 1.45 -19.94
C ASP A 81 31.42 2.79 -20.62
N ASP A 82 31.99 3.02 -21.81
CA ASP A 82 31.86 4.22 -22.63
C ASP A 82 30.56 4.24 -23.46
N GLN A 83 29.76 3.19 -23.41
CA GLN A 83 28.45 3.20 -24.07
C GLN A 83 27.49 4.18 -23.37
N PRO A 84 26.99 5.21 -24.08
CA PRO A 84 25.90 6.03 -23.59
C PRO A 84 24.66 5.14 -23.46
N GLU A 85 23.97 5.21 -22.33
CA GLU A 85 22.63 4.60 -22.25
C GLU A 85 21.76 5.23 -23.33
N GLN A 86 20.97 4.40 -24.04
CA GLN A 86 19.83 4.90 -24.79
C GLN A 86 19.07 5.86 -23.89
N ILE A 87 18.84 7.08 -24.37
CA ILE A 87 17.94 8.07 -23.78
C ILE A 87 16.51 7.57 -24.06
N ASP A 88 16.23 6.33 -23.70
CA ASP A 88 14.89 5.81 -23.71
C ASP A 88 14.34 5.99 -22.30
N ILE A 89 13.18 6.63 -22.27
CA ILE A 89 12.30 6.81 -21.14
C ILE A 89 12.67 8.04 -20.29
N THR A 90 12.29 9.23 -20.79
CA THR A 90 11.45 10.12 -19.96
C THR A 90 10.50 9.23 -19.18
N PRO A 91 10.45 9.28 -17.83
CA PRO A 91 9.54 8.43 -17.08
C PRO A 91 8.19 8.54 -17.75
N ASP A 92 7.75 7.41 -18.29
CA ASP A 92 6.44 7.32 -18.89
C ASP A 92 5.50 7.96 -17.87
N ARG A 93 4.70 8.94 -18.29
CA ARG A 93 3.59 9.42 -17.46
C ARG A 93 2.48 8.34 -17.46
N GLY A 94 2.88 7.07 -17.58
CA GLY A 94 2.08 5.86 -17.59
C GLY A 94 1.60 5.61 -16.17
N SER A 95 0.32 5.89 -15.99
CA SER A 95 -0.49 5.57 -14.81
C SER A 95 0.11 6.10 -13.51
N ARG A 96 -0.20 7.38 -13.20
CA ARG A 96 -0.49 7.72 -11.79
C ARG A 96 -1.53 6.68 -11.36
N GLY A 97 -1.20 5.85 -10.37
CA GLY A 97 -1.90 4.60 -10.08
C GLY A 97 -3.42 4.70 -10.08
N GLY A 98 -4.09 3.58 -10.33
CA GLY A 98 -5.56 3.49 -10.41
C GLY A 98 -6.03 2.88 -11.72
N ILE A 99 -7.34 2.87 -11.93
CA ILE A 99 -7.96 2.50 -13.22
C ILE A 99 -7.63 3.58 -14.25
N ASN A 100 -7.27 3.19 -15.47
CA ASN A 100 -7.08 4.13 -16.58
C ASN A 100 -8.37 4.95 -16.75
N GLY A 101 -8.26 6.27 -16.63
CA GLY A 101 -9.38 7.18 -16.89
C GLY A 101 -9.84 7.05 -18.34
N MET A 102 -11.13 7.23 -18.58
CA MET A 102 -11.68 7.35 -19.93
C MET A 102 -11.62 8.79 -20.41
N ALA A 103 -11.46 8.99 -21.72
CA ALA A 103 -11.67 10.29 -22.32
C ALA A 103 -13.15 10.67 -22.19
N LEU A 104 -13.40 11.87 -21.67
CA LEU A 104 -14.74 12.41 -21.44
C LEU A 104 -15.18 13.17 -22.70
N GLU A 105 -15.67 12.43 -23.69
CA GLU A 105 -16.12 12.99 -24.98
C GLU A 105 -17.56 12.60 -25.32
N PRO A 106 -18.39 13.52 -25.84
CA PRO A 106 -18.09 14.93 -26.04
C PRO A 106 -18.02 15.72 -24.71
N SER A 107 -17.00 16.56 -24.55
CA SER A 107 -16.69 17.24 -23.28
C SER A 107 -17.83 18.03 -22.65
N PHE A 108 -18.77 18.56 -23.44
CA PHE A 108 -19.93 19.32 -22.92
C PHE A 108 -20.86 18.48 -22.04
N LEU A 109 -20.95 17.16 -22.23
CA LEU A 109 -21.75 16.25 -21.38
C LEU A 109 -21.16 16.05 -19.98
N PHE A 110 -19.88 16.40 -19.81
CA PHE A 110 -19.14 16.26 -18.56
C PHE A 110 -18.88 17.62 -17.91
N SER A 111 -19.71 18.61 -18.23
CA SER A 111 -19.71 19.90 -17.55
C SER A 111 -20.09 19.73 -16.08
N GLN A 112 -19.63 20.66 -15.24
CA GLN A 112 -19.91 20.65 -13.81
C GLN A 112 -21.42 20.61 -13.52
N ASP A 113 -22.22 21.37 -14.28
CA ASP A 113 -23.68 21.45 -14.12
C ASP A 113 -24.37 20.11 -14.42
N ILE A 114 -23.97 19.42 -15.50
CA ILE A 114 -24.55 18.11 -15.86
C ILE A 114 -24.13 17.06 -14.83
N LEU A 115 -22.86 17.03 -14.43
CA LEU A 115 -22.36 16.06 -13.45
C LEU A 115 -23.01 16.23 -12.06
N GLN A 116 -23.27 17.47 -11.63
CA GLN A 116 -23.95 17.75 -10.37
C GLN A 116 -25.38 17.20 -10.32
N ILE A 117 -26.04 17.05 -11.47
CA ILE A 117 -27.40 16.49 -11.59
C ILE A 117 -27.34 14.97 -11.82
N ALA A 118 -26.48 14.51 -12.74
CA ALA A 118 -26.42 13.11 -13.16
C ALA A 118 -25.82 12.17 -12.10
N ILE A 119 -24.86 12.65 -11.29
CA ILE A 119 -24.22 11.82 -10.26
C ILE A 119 -25.24 11.39 -9.20
N PRO A 120 -26.00 12.30 -8.53
CA PRO A 120 -27.04 11.89 -7.58
C PRO A 120 -28.05 10.89 -8.14
N GLU A 121 -28.51 11.10 -9.37
CA GLU A 121 -29.43 10.18 -10.04
C GLU A 121 -28.80 8.79 -10.22
N MET A 122 -27.56 8.73 -10.72
CA MET A 122 -26.82 7.47 -10.86
C MET A 122 -26.62 6.76 -9.51
N LEU A 123 -26.30 7.48 -8.44
CA LEU A 123 -26.11 6.88 -7.11
C LEU A 123 -27.42 6.31 -6.55
N SER A 124 -28.53 7.04 -6.71
CA SER A 124 -29.87 6.59 -6.35
C SER A 124 -30.25 5.30 -7.10
N GLN A 125 -30.07 5.27 -8.42
CA GLN A 125 -30.38 4.10 -9.26
C GLN A 125 -29.49 2.88 -8.93
N THR A 126 -28.25 3.11 -8.52
CA THR A 126 -27.29 2.03 -8.19
C THR A 126 -27.35 1.60 -6.71
N GLY A 127 -28.08 2.33 -5.87
CA GLY A 127 -28.14 2.11 -4.42
C GLY A 127 -26.81 2.40 -3.72
N ILE A 128 -26.01 3.33 -4.26
CA ILE A 128 -24.74 3.77 -3.67
C ILE A 128 -25.01 4.93 -2.71
N THR A 129 -24.58 4.82 -1.46
CA THR A 129 -24.72 5.93 -0.50
C THR A 129 -23.71 7.04 -0.76
N GLY A 130 -24.04 8.28 -0.35
CA GLY A 130 -23.14 9.43 -0.48
C GLY A 130 -21.78 9.21 0.18
N ARG A 131 -21.72 8.50 1.31
CA ARG A 131 -20.47 8.14 2.00
C ARG A 131 -19.64 7.12 1.23
N GLN A 132 -20.26 6.11 0.64
CA GLN A 132 -19.56 5.14 -0.21
C GLN A 132 -18.99 5.83 -1.46
N PHE A 133 -19.75 6.75 -2.05
CA PHE A 133 -19.26 7.58 -3.15
C PHE A 133 -18.09 8.49 -2.73
N ALA A 134 -18.18 9.14 -1.57
CA ALA A 134 -17.07 9.92 -1.03
C ALA A 134 -15.79 9.08 -0.84
N GLN A 135 -15.91 7.85 -0.34
CA GLN A 135 -14.77 6.93 -0.23
C GLN A 135 -14.16 6.57 -1.60
N LEU A 136 -14.99 6.44 -2.65
CA LEU A 136 -14.50 6.23 -4.02
C LEU A 136 -13.73 7.47 -4.53
N LEU A 137 -14.25 8.67 -4.29
CA LEU A 137 -13.58 9.93 -4.65
C LEU A 137 -12.25 10.09 -3.93
N ILE A 138 -12.23 9.87 -2.60
CA ILE A 138 -11.02 9.93 -1.78
C ILE A 138 -9.98 8.94 -2.31
N ARG A 139 -10.39 7.71 -2.61
CA ARG A 139 -9.47 6.70 -3.18
C ARG A 139 -8.91 7.14 -4.52
N ALA A 140 -9.75 7.61 -5.44
CA ALA A 140 -9.29 8.10 -6.74
C ALA A 140 -8.28 9.25 -6.58
N HIS A 141 -8.55 10.16 -5.63
CA HIS A 141 -7.63 11.25 -5.30
C HIS A 141 -6.30 10.75 -4.72
N GLN A 142 -6.34 9.84 -3.74
CA GLN A 142 -5.17 9.19 -3.16
C GLN A 142 -4.30 8.50 -4.22
N GLU A 143 -4.93 7.72 -5.11
CA GLU A 143 -4.26 6.99 -6.19
C GLU A 143 -3.62 7.97 -7.20
N SER A 144 -4.33 9.06 -7.57
CA SER A 144 -3.81 10.11 -8.46
C SER A 144 -2.58 10.85 -7.92
N LEU A 145 -2.47 10.94 -6.59
CA LEU A 145 -1.36 11.58 -5.89
C LEU A 145 -0.31 10.57 -5.40
N GLN A 146 -0.48 9.26 -5.65
CA GLN A 146 0.36 8.20 -5.08
C GLN A 146 0.53 8.32 -3.55
N ASN A 147 -0.56 8.65 -2.85
CA ASN A 147 -0.60 8.94 -1.42
C ASN A 147 0.33 10.09 -0.96
N HIS A 148 0.78 10.97 -1.84
CA HIS A 148 1.72 12.04 -1.47
C HIS A 148 0.99 13.31 -1.00
N PHE A 149 0.91 13.51 0.32
CA PHE A 149 0.28 14.67 0.97
C PHE A 149 1.27 15.46 1.86
N PRO A 150 2.15 16.29 1.29
CA PRO A 150 3.28 16.89 2.00
C PRO A 150 2.86 17.88 3.11
N ASP A 151 1.70 18.50 3.01
CA ASP A 151 1.22 19.42 4.02
C ASP A 151 0.70 18.69 5.27
N LEU A 152 0.01 17.56 5.08
CA LEU A 152 -0.40 16.67 6.19
C LEU A 152 0.82 16.06 6.89
N GLU A 153 1.83 15.65 6.11
CA GLU A 153 3.12 15.18 6.62
C GLU A 153 3.79 16.25 7.50
N ARG A 154 3.89 17.48 6.98
CA ARG A 154 4.53 18.60 7.69
C ARG A 154 3.77 18.94 8.98
N ALA A 155 2.44 18.96 8.93
CA ALA A 155 1.60 19.20 10.10
C ALA A 155 1.86 18.15 11.19
N ALA A 156 1.87 16.87 10.83
CA ALA A 156 2.13 15.78 11.76
C ALA A 156 3.57 15.82 12.31
N GLU A 157 4.57 16.09 11.47
CA GLU A 157 5.97 16.21 11.88
C GLU A 157 6.23 17.40 12.81
N ASN A 158 5.50 18.51 12.64
CA ASN A 158 5.59 19.67 13.53
C ASN A 158 5.03 19.38 14.92
N ILE A 159 3.95 18.58 15.01
CA ILE A 159 3.35 18.19 16.29
C ILE A 159 4.14 17.08 16.98
N GLY A 160 4.52 16.04 16.24
CA GLY A 160 5.27 14.90 16.77
C GLY A 160 6.78 15.12 16.85
N LEU A 161 7.28 16.27 16.39
CA LEU A 161 8.71 16.60 16.33
C LEU A 161 9.57 15.52 15.65
N LYS A 162 8.98 14.82 14.66
CA LYS A 162 9.59 13.68 13.96
C LYS A 162 10.05 12.54 14.90
N LYS A 163 9.54 12.48 16.13
CA LYS A 163 9.85 11.44 17.10
C LYS A 163 9.18 10.13 16.68
N LEU A 164 9.98 9.09 16.50
CA LEU A 164 9.48 7.73 16.31
C LEU A 164 9.20 7.09 17.69
N ASN A 165 8.32 6.09 17.74
CA ASN A 165 7.98 5.32 18.94
C ASN A 165 7.27 6.14 20.04
N LEU A 166 6.41 7.09 19.66
CA LEU A 166 5.58 7.82 20.63
C LEU A 166 4.80 6.83 21.53
N THR A 167 4.87 7.03 22.84
CA THR A 167 4.10 6.24 23.81
C THR A 167 2.65 6.72 23.90
N VAL A 168 1.82 6.01 24.65
CA VAL A 168 0.44 6.48 24.92
C VAL A 168 0.50 7.77 25.73
N GLU A 169 1.44 7.86 26.67
CA GLU A 169 1.68 9.02 27.52
C GLU A 169 2.12 10.22 26.68
N ASP A 170 3.08 10.05 25.75
CA ASP A 170 3.49 11.11 24.82
C ASP A 170 2.28 11.70 24.07
N LEU A 171 1.40 10.86 23.54
CA LEU A 171 0.21 11.30 22.79
C LEU A 171 -0.85 11.93 23.70
N THR A 172 -1.01 11.40 24.92
CA THR A 172 -1.91 11.97 25.93
C THR A 172 -1.44 13.37 26.32
N ASP A 173 -0.14 13.56 26.49
CA ASP A 173 0.45 14.86 26.79
C ASP A 173 0.31 15.81 25.62
N ILE A 174 0.59 15.38 24.37
CA ILE A 174 0.33 16.19 23.17
C ILE A 174 -1.14 16.64 23.13
N ALA A 175 -2.09 15.73 23.34
CA ALA A 175 -3.52 16.06 23.34
C ALA A 175 -3.87 17.12 24.41
N ARG A 176 -3.37 16.95 25.64
CA ARG A 176 -3.60 17.93 26.74
C ARG A 176 -2.99 19.30 26.44
N HIS A 177 -1.78 19.36 25.88
CA HIS A 177 -1.14 20.62 25.49
C HIS A 177 -1.94 21.36 24.40
N LEU A 178 -2.69 20.62 23.57
CA LEU A 178 -3.61 21.18 22.57
C LEU A 178 -5.00 21.56 23.13
N GLY A 179 -5.19 21.44 24.44
CA GLY A 179 -6.42 21.76 25.15
C GLY A 179 -7.51 20.70 25.02
N LEU A 180 -7.15 19.46 24.67
CA LEU A 180 -8.09 18.33 24.62
C LEU A 180 -8.20 17.66 25.99
N ALA A 181 -9.42 17.37 26.41
CA ALA A 181 -9.72 16.64 27.63
C ALA A 181 -9.95 15.16 27.31
N ILE A 182 -9.37 14.25 28.08
CA ILE A 182 -9.48 12.81 27.86
C ILE A 182 -10.36 12.20 28.95
N HIS A 183 -11.40 11.50 28.53
CA HIS A 183 -12.38 10.81 29.36
C HIS A 183 -12.41 9.33 29.01
N TRP A 184 -12.87 8.51 29.95
CA TRP A 184 -13.01 7.06 29.76
C TRP A 184 -14.48 6.66 29.89
N PHE A 185 -14.90 5.73 29.03
CA PHE A 185 -16.21 5.10 29.10
C PHE A 185 -16.07 3.58 28.94
N SER A 186 -17.08 2.83 29.38
CA SER A 186 -17.08 1.37 29.27
C SER A 186 -18.25 0.91 28.41
N GLN A 187 -17.94 0.23 27.30
CA GLN A 187 -18.93 -0.36 26.41
C GLN A 187 -18.36 -1.67 25.84
N ALA A 188 -19.10 -2.77 25.99
CA ALA A 188 -18.73 -4.05 25.41
C ALA A 188 -18.95 -4.08 23.89
N PRO A 189 -18.25 -4.97 23.15
CA PRO A 189 -18.57 -5.23 21.76
C PRO A 189 -20.03 -5.66 21.59
N GLN A 190 -20.67 -5.19 20.54
CA GLN A 190 -22.05 -5.52 20.19
C GLN A 190 -22.06 -6.40 18.94
N ASP A 191 -22.97 -7.38 18.89
CA ASP A 191 -23.20 -8.17 17.68
C ASP A 191 -24.01 -7.34 16.68
N VAL A 192 -23.54 -7.29 15.44
CA VAL A 192 -24.15 -6.56 14.34
C VAL A 192 -24.31 -7.50 13.15
N GLN A 193 -25.50 -7.56 12.58
CA GLN A 193 -25.75 -8.28 11.33
C GLN A 193 -25.55 -7.34 10.15
N ASP A 194 -24.83 -7.80 9.13
CA ASP A 194 -24.69 -7.05 7.89
C ASP A 194 -25.90 -7.23 6.96
N GLU A 195 -25.90 -6.49 5.84
CA GLU A 195 -26.91 -6.57 4.77
C GLU A 195 -27.01 -7.98 4.13
N LEU A 196 -26.06 -8.87 4.42
CA LEU A 196 -25.96 -10.25 3.93
C LEU A 196 -26.29 -11.29 5.02
N GLY A 197 -26.71 -10.85 6.21
CA GLY A 197 -27.05 -11.72 7.34
C GLY A 197 -25.85 -12.34 8.08
N LEU A 198 -24.62 -11.89 7.79
CA LEU A 198 -23.42 -12.33 8.51
C LEU A 198 -23.31 -11.58 9.83
N SER A 199 -23.22 -12.33 10.93
CA SER A 199 -22.99 -11.77 12.27
C SER A 199 -21.52 -11.42 12.47
N ALA A 200 -21.23 -10.18 12.82
CA ALA A 200 -19.91 -9.70 13.17
C ALA A 200 -19.98 -8.78 14.39
N LYS A 201 -18.89 -8.71 15.16
CA LYS A 201 -18.84 -7.85 16.35
C LYS A 201 -18.39 -6.44 15.98
N GLN A 202 -19.01 -5.43 16.57
CA GLN A 202 -18.60 -4.03 16.47
C GLN A 202 -18.22 -3.51 17.86
N LEU A 203 -17.12 -2.77 17.94
CA LEU A 203 -16.67 -2.12 19.16
C LEU A 203 -16.40 -0.65 18.88
N VAL A 204 -17.12 0.24 19.56
CA VAL A 204 -16.76 1.68 19.58
C VAL A 204 -15.51 1.83 20.44
N THR A 205 -14.41 2.26 19.81
CA THR A 205 -13.13 2.41 20.49
C THR A 205 -13.00 3.79 21.13
N SER A 206 -13.56 4.80 20.48
CA SER A 206 -13.56 6.17 20.98
C SER A 206 -14.53 7.05 20.20
N TYR A 207 -14.84 8.22 20.76
CA TYR A 207 -15.55 9.30 20.06
C TYR A 207 -15.09 10.66 20.55
N PHE A 208 -15.37 11.70 19.75
CA PHE A 208 -15.15 13.10 20.13
C PHE A 208 -16.46 13.79 20.50
N GLU A 209 -16.44 14.56 21.57
CA GLU A 209 -17.51 15.44 22.01
C GLU A 209 -17.03 16.89 21.97
N SER A 210 -17.71 17.71 21.16
CA SER A 210 -17.42 19.14 21.06
C SER A 210 -17.59 19.83 22.42
N PRO A 211 -16.71 20.78 22.81
CA PRO A 211 -15.66 21.38 21.97
C PRO A 211 -14.27 20.72 22.06
N ASN A 212 -14.01 19.84 23.02
CA ASN A 212 -12.65 19.34 23.27
C ASN A 212 -12.55 17.98 24.00
N GLY A 213 -13.64 17.24 24.16
CA GLY A 213 -13.66 15.97 24.89
C GLY A 213 -13.34 14.78 23.98
N ILE A 214 -12.27 14.04 24.26
CA ILE A 214 -11.99 12.73 23.69
C ILE A 214 -12.46 11.67 24.68
N TYR A 215 -13.40 10.84 24.28
CA TYR A 215 -13.87 9.70 25.08
C TYR A 215 -13.28 8.41 24.54
N LEU A 216 -12.57 7.69 25.39
CA LEU A 216 -11.88 6.45 25.07
C LEU A 216 -12.54 5.27 25.78
N ASN A 217 -12.73 4.16 25.07
CA ASN A 217 -13.26 2.95 25.67
C ASN A 217 -12.21 2.32 26.59
N GLU A 218 -12.58 1.91 27.80
CA GLU A 218 -11.68 1.26 28.76
C GLU A 218 -10.99 0.01 28.20
N VAL A 219 -11.64 -0.70 27.27
CA VAL A 219 -11.05 -1.84 26.56
C VAL A 219 -9.73 -1.44 25.88
N MET A 220 -9.58 -0.19 25.44
CA MET A 220 -8.37 0.31 24.76
C MET A 220 -7.14 0.35 25.66
N LYS A 221 -7.29 0.31 27.00
CA LYS A 221 -6.16 0.20 27.94
C LYS A 221 -5.34 -1.08 27.69
N HIS A 222 -6.00 -2.15 27.23
CA HIS A 222 -5.36 -3.43 26.88
C HIS A 222 -4.86 -3.50 25.43
N HIS A 223 -5.13 -2.46 24.62
CA HIS A 223 -4.77 -2.39 23.21
C HIS A 223 -4.00 -1.10 22.89
N PRO A 224 -2.78 -0.92 23.43
CA PRO A 224 -2.05 0.35 23.36
C PRO A 224 -1.78 0.81 21.92
N THR A 225 -1.54 -0.12 20.99
CA THR A 225 -1.31 0.23 19.57
C THR A 225 -2.54 0.85 18.90
N ARG A 226 -3.74 0.42 19.30
CA ARG A 226 -5.00 1.01 18.84
C ARG A 226 -5.27 2.33 19.55
N LEU A 227 -5.06 2.38 20.86
CA LEU A 227 -5.22 3.60 21.66
C LEU A 227 -4.36 4.75 21.11
N LYS A 228 -3.11 4.48 20.75
CA LYS A 228 -2.23 5.45 20.08
C LYS A 228 -2.82 5.96 18.77
N TYR A 229 -3.39 5.06 17.95
CA TYR A 229 -4.03 5.44 16.69
C TYR A 229 -5.25 6.34 16.93
N ASP A 230 -6.13 5.98 17.85
CA ASP A 230 -7.32 6.77 18.17
C ASP A 230 -6.95 8.18 18.64
N LEU A 231 -6.02 8.30 19.61
CA LEU A 231 -5.50 9.59 20.07
C LEU A 231 -4.91 10.42 18.92
N ALA A 232 -4.08 9.79 18.07
CA ALA A 232 -3.45 10.46 16.94
C ALA A 232 -4.47 10.98 15.90
N VAL A 233 -5.58 10.26 15.70
CA VAL A 233 -6.68 10.72 14.81
C VAL A 233 -7.34 11.97 15.38
N TYR A 234 -7.67 12.00 16.68
CA TYR A 234 -8.28 13.20 17.27
C TYR A 234 -7.32 14.38 17.35
N ILE A 235 -6.03 14.14 17.60
CA ILE A 235 -4.99 15.19 17.49
C ILE A 235 -4.98 15.75 16.07
N GLY A 236 -4.98 14.88 15.05
CA GLY A 236 -5.05 15.30 13.65
C GLY A 236 -6.30 16.13 13.35
N HIS A 237 -7.46 15.66 13.78
CA HIS A 237 -8.71 16.39 13.60
C HIS A 237 -8.64 17.78 14.25
N ASN A 238 -8.15 17.88 15.48
CA ASN A 238 -8.04 19.14 16.22
C ASN A 238 -7.06 20.13 15.57
N ILE A 239 -6.03 19.64 14.88
CA ILE A 239 -5.03 20.48 14.19
C ILE A 239 -5.51 20.92 12.81
N LEU A 240 -6.18 20.03 12.07
CA LEU A 240 -6.53 20.26 10.68
C LEU A 240 -7.91 20.91 10.50
N HIS A 241 -8.81 20.76 11.48
CA HIS A 241 -10.21 21.14 11.36
C HIS A 241 -10.69 21.96 12.56
N SER A 242 -11.80 22.68 12.38
CA SER A 242 -12.44 23.43 13.47
C SER A 242 -12.93 22.48 14.58
N LYS A 243 -12.75 22.88 15.83
CA LYS A 243 -13.29 22.17 17.02
C LYS A 243 -14.81 22.07 16.99
N GLU A 244 -15.46 23.07 16.38
CA GLU A 244 -16.90 23.11 16.18
C GLU A 244 -17.33 22.11 15.09
N GLY A 245 -18.19 21.16 15.48
CA GLY A 245 -18.82 20.21 14.56
C GLY A 245 -18.11 18.87 14.38
N CYS A 246 -17.10 18.54 15.19
CA CYS A 246 -16.49 17.20 15.16
C CYS A 246 -17.48 16.15 15.68
N LYS A 247 -17.87 15.21 14.81
CA LYS A 247 -18.67 14.01 15.14
C LYS A 247 -17.91 12.73 14.83
N THR A 248 -16.59 12.75 14.99
CA THR A 248 -15.76 11.58 14.68
C THR A 248 -15.96 10.50 15.75
N VAL A 249 -16.44 9.35 15.31
CA VAL A 249 -16.56 8.12 16.10
C VAL A 249 -15.66 7.07 15.47
N LEU A 250 -14.76 6.49 16.26
CA LEU A 250 -13.89 5.42 15.82
C LEU A 250 -14.41 4.08 16.34
N SER A 251 -14.48 3.11 15.45
CA SER A 251 -14.91 1.75 15.76
C SER A 251 -13.99 0.70 15.12
N ILE A 252 -14.08 -0.50 15.67
CA ILE A 252 -13.45 -1.73 15.20
C ILE A 252 -14.55 -2.73 14.85
N GLY A 253 -14.24 -3.63 13.93
CA GLY A 253 -15.20 -4.59 13.42
C GLY A 253 -15.99 -4.08 12.22
N HIS A 254 -17.15 -4.71 12.01
CA HIS A 254 -17.99 -4.48 10.86
C HIS A 254 -18.58 -3.07 10.91
N THR A 255 -18.25 -2.23 9.92
CA THR A 255 -18.75 -0.86 9.85
C THR A 255 -20.03 -0.85 9.03
N SER A 256 -21.15 -1.01 9.70
CA SER A 256 -22.27 -0.07 9.53
C SER A 256 -22.00 1.00 10.58
N SER A 257 -21.81 2.26 10.19
CA SER A 257 -21.54 3.28 11.21
C SER A 257 -22.81 3.42 12.07
N TRP A 258 -22.70 3.78 13.35
CA TRP A 258 -23.86 3.97 14.25
C TRP A 258 -24.93 4.88 13.60
N GLU A 259 -24.52 5.86 12.79
CA GLU A 259 -25.44 6.73 12.04
C GLU A 259 -26.35 5.99 11.04
N ASP A 260 -25.91 4.86 10.45
CA ASP A 260 -26.76 4.02 9.60
C ASP A 260 -27.88 3.33 10.42
N MET A 261 -27.69 3.18 11.74
CA MET A 261 -28.68 2.58 12.64
C MET A 261 -29.57 3.61 13.34
N ALA A 262 -29.08 4.84 13.54
CA ALA A 262 -29.84 5.89 14.22
C ALA A 262 -30.89 6.56 13.31
N ASN A 263 -30.80 6.40 12.00
CA ASN A 263 -31.80 6.90 11.06
C ASN A 263 -32.09 5.85 9.96
N PRO A 264 -33.19 5.08 10.05
CA PRO A 264 -33.57 4.08 9.04
C PRO A 264 -33.91 4.69 7.66
N GLN A 265 -33.97 6.01 7.58
CA GLN A 265 -33.96 6.73 6.31
C GLN A 265 -32.51 6.84 5.85
N THR A 266 -32.00 5.79 5.22
CA THR A 266 -30.84 5.89 4.34
C THR A 266 -31.15 6.95 3.29
N SER A 267 -30.75 8.18 3.53
CA SER A 267 -30.93 9.25 2.56
C SER A 267 -30.00 8.94 1.39
N TYR A 268 -30.58 8.46 0.30
CA TYR A 268 -29.90 8.40 -1.01
C TYR A 268 -29.58 9.80 -1.55
N GLU A 269 -30.09 10.84 -0.89
CA GLU A 269 -29.72 12.23 -1.15
C GLU A 269 -28.24 12.46 -0.81
N LEU A 270 -27.49 12.87 -1.83
CA LEU A 270 -26.09 13.24 -1.74
C LEU A 270 -25.94 14.49 -0.85
N ASN A 271 -25.65 14.29 0.44
CA ASN A 271 -25.39 15.38 1.36
C ASN A 271 -23.92 15.79 1.29
N SER A 272 -23.65 17.04 0.93
CA SER A 272 -22.31 17.62 0.89
C SER A 272 -21.57 17.53 2.24
N LYS A 273 -22.31 17.49 3.35
CA LYS A 273 -21.76 17.31 4.70
C LYS A 273 -21.12 15.93 4.89
N ASP A 274 -21.69 14.87 4.32
CA ASP A 274 -21.17 13.50 4.47
C ASP A 274 -19.86 13.32 3.69
N ILE A 275 -19.78 13.93 2.51
CA ILE A 275 -18.54 13.96 1.71
C ILE A 275 -17.45 14.72 2.47
N LEU A 276 -17.78 15.90 3.01
CA LEU A 276 -16.84 16.70 3.78
C LEU A 276 -16.37 15.95 5.03
N GLN A 277 -17.27 15.27 5.75
CA GLN A 277 -16.88 14.47 6.91
C GLN A 277 -15.98 13.30 6.53
N ALA A 278 -16.29 12.58 5.44
CA ALA A 278 -15.43 11.50 4.96
C ALA A 278 -14.03 12.01 4.55
N TRP A 279 -13.95 13.20 3.95
CA TRP A 279 -12.68 13.85 3.63
C TRP A 279 -11.89 14.20 4.89
N ARG A 280 -12.52 14.81 5.90
CA ARG A 280 -11.91 15.13 7.19
C ARG A 280 -11.42 13.89 7.94
N ASP A 281 -12.21 12.82 7.93
CA ASP A 281 -11.83 11.53 8.52
C ASP A 281 -10.58 10.97 7.83
N PHE A 282 -10.49 11.10 6.49
CA PHE A 282 -9.31 10.71 5.72
C PHE A 282 -8.08 11.55 6.11
N GLU A 283 -8.18 12.88 6.10
CA GLU A 283 -7.06 13.77 6.45
C GLU A 283 -6.53 13.51 7.86
N SER A 284 -7.46 13.33 8.82
CA SER A 284 -7.13 13.00 10.21
C SER A 284 -6.48 11.63 10.36
N SER A 285 -6.96 10.63 9.60
CA SER A 285 -6.35 9.28 9.56
C SER A 285 -4.96 9.28 8.93
N PHE A 286 -4.77 10.03 7.84
CA PHE A 286 -3.46 10.18 7.20
C PHE A 286 -2.47 10.87 8.16
N PHE A 287 -2.90 11.97 8.79
CA PHE A 287 -2.13 12.69 9.81
C PHE A 287 -1.73 11.75 10.95
N ALA A 288 -2.65 10.93 11.47
CA ALA A 288 -2.35 9.98 12.54
C ALA A 288 -1.24 8.99 12.14
N GLY A 289 -1.28 8.49 10.91
CA GLY A 289 -0.22 7.65 10.36
C GLY A 289 1.13 8.38 10.27
N ALA A 290 1.14 9.63 9.82
CA ALA A 290 2.33 10.46 9.74
C ALA A 290 2.89 10.86 11.12
N LEU A 291 2.02 11.08 12.12
CA LEU A 291 2.41 11.40 13.49
C LEU A 291 3.08 10.20 14.17
N LEU A 292 2.48 9.02 14.05
CA LEU A 292 2.99 7.80 14.67
C LEU A 292 4.22 7.23 13.93
N CYS A 293 4.29 7.46 12.62
CA CYS A 293 5.35 6.95 11.75
C CYS A 293 5.86 8.08 10.84
N PRO A 294 6.61 9.06 11.39
CA PRO A 294 7.14 10.20 10.63
C PRO A 294 8.01 9.74 9.45
N LYS A 295 7.91 10.45 8.32
CA LYS A 295 8.32 9.96 7.00
C LYS A 295 9.76 9.47 6.96
N VAL A 296 10.71 10.34 7.32
CA VAL A 296 12.14 10.03 7.24
C VAL A 296 12.56 8.96 8.27
N PRO A 297 12.25 9.11 9.58
CA PRO A 297 12.64 8.11 10.58
C PRO A 297 12.02 6.73 10.30
N PHE A 298 10.75 6.68 9.92
CA PHE A 298 10.08 5.42 9.63
C PHE A 298 10.63 4.76 8.36
N ARG A 299 10.95 5.54 7.30
CA ARG A 299 11.61 4.98 6.10
C ARG A 299 12.97 4.38 6.43
N GLN A 300 13.80 5.09 7.20
CA GLN A 300 15.10 4.55 7.63
C GLN A 300 14.94 3.25 8.44
N LEU A 301 13.92 3.17 9.29
CA LEU A 301 13.62 1.94 10.02
C LEU A 301 13.18 0.80 9.08
N LEU A 302 12.31 1.07 8.11
CA LEU A 302 11.90 0.09 7.10
C LEU A 302 13.09 -0.41 6.29
N ASP A 303 13.95 0.49 5.83
CA ASP A 303 15.16 0.14 5.08
C ASP A 303 16.08 -0.76 5.91
N ARG A 304 16.31 -0.47 7.19
CA ARG A 304 17.14 -1.32 8.07
C ARG A 304 16.57 -2.72 8.29
N ASN A 305 15.25 -2.88 8.20
CA ASN A 305 14.57 -4.14 8.45
C ASN A 305 14.19 -4.90 7.18
N GLY A 306 14.39 -4.32 6.00
CA GLY A 306 14.03 -4.96 4.72
C GLY A 306 12.52 -4.96 4.44
N TYR A 307 11.82 -3.90 4.85
CA TYR A 307 10.36 -3.71 4.70
C TYR A 307 9.50 -4.86 5.26
N GLU A 308 9.99 -5.53 6.29
CA GLU A 308 9.24 -6.54 7.05
C GLU A 308 8.05 -5.93 7.81
N ILE A 309 6.90 -6.60 7.80
CA ILE A 309 5.71 -6.16 8.54
C ILE A 309 6.00 -6.08 10.05
N SER A 310 6.84 -6.96 10.59
CA SER A 310 7.22 -7.03 12.02
C SER A 310 7.80 -5.72 12.58
N VAL A 311 8.22 -4.78 11.72
CA VAL A 311 8.62 -3.42 12.11
C VAL A 311 7.56 -2.72 12.96
N HIS A 312 6.28 -3.05 12.80
CA HIS A 312 5.19 -2.48 13.57
C HIS A 312 5.38 -2.68 15.09
N GLN A 313 6.01 -3.80 15.49
CA GLN A 313 6.31 -4.11 16.89
C GLN A 313 7.39 -3.18 17.45
N LYS A 314 8.41 -2.87 16.64
CA LYS A 314 9.51 -1.96 17.01
C LYS A 314 9.03 -0.53 17.22
N VAL A 315 8.04 -0.10 16.44
CA VAL A 315 7.42 1.24 16.56
C VAL A 315 6.29 1.28 17.59
N GLY A 316 5.79 0.11 17.99
CA GLY A 316 4.65 0.00 18.90
C GLY A 316 3.37 0.55 18.28
N VAL A 317 3.10 0.21 17.01
CA VAL A 317 1.86 0.52 16.27
C VAL A 317 1.21 -0.76 15.75
N SER A 318 -0.04 -0.67 15.31
CA SER A 318 -0.71 -1.83 14.71
C SER A 318 -0.09 -2.18 13.34
N PRO A 319 -0.13 -3.46 12.91
CA PRO A 319 0.33 -3.83 11.57
C PRO A 319 -0.35 -3.01 10.46
N SER A 320 -1.65 -2.70 10.63
CA SER A 320 -2.42 -1.89 9.67
C SER A 320 -1.83 -0.49 9.48
N VAL A 321 -1.44 0.19 10.57
CA VAL A 321 -0.79 1.52 10.49
C VAL A 321 0.56 1.41 9.78
N ALA A 322 1.39 0.44 10.16
CA ALA A 322 2.71 0.25 9.54
C ALA A 322 2.59 -0.05 8.04
N MET A 323 1.71 -0.97 7.64
CA MET A 323 1.53 -1.38 6.24
C MET A 323 0.95 -0.25 5.39
N ARG A 324 -0.06 0.49 5.87
CA ARG A 324 -0.56 1.68 5.15
C ARG A 324 0.54 2.71 4.98
N ARG A 325 1.36 2.92 6.02
CA ARG A 325 2.45 3.89 5.97
C ARG A 325 3.55 3.48 5.00
N MET A 326 3.87 2.19 4.86
CA MET A 326 4.82 1.70 3.86
C MET A 326 4.46 2.17 2.44
N THR A 327 3.16 2.24 2.11
CA THR A 327 2.68 2.62 0.76
C THR A 327 3.01 4.06 0.33
N VAL A 328 3.42 4.91 1.27
CA VAL A 328 3.72 6.33 1.02
C VAL A 328 5.15 6.72 1.38
N VAL A 329 5.78 6.03 2.34
CA VAL A 329 7.17 6.33 2.73
C VAL A 329 8.19 5.53 1.94
N SER A 330 7.81 4.40 1.33
CA SER A 330 8.71 3.59 0.52
C SER A 330 9.21 4.41 -0.69
N PRO A 331 10.49 4.29 -1.07
CA PRO A 331 10.98 4.89 -2.30
C PRO A 331 10.33 4.26 -3.54
N TYR A 332 9.93 2.99 -3.46
CA TYR A 332 9.22 2.32 -4.55
C TYR A 332 7.74 2.71 -4.49
N PRO A 333 7.13 3.28 -5.55
CA PRO A 333 5.76 3.83 -5.44
C PRO A 333 4.66 2.82 -5.76
N TYR A 334 4.99 1.68 -6.37
CA TYR A 334 4.02 0.73 -6.91
C TYR A 334 3.52 -0.26 -5.85
N TRP A 335 2.91 0.26 -4.79
CA TRP A 335 2.31 -0.51 -3.69
C TRP A 335 0.79 -0.63 -3.81
N HIS A 336 0.24 -1.66 -3.20
CA HIS A 336 -1.16 -1.76 -2.82
C HIS A 336 -1.29 -2.23 -1.36
N TYR A 337 -2.43 -1.91 -0.76
CA TYR A 337 -2.79 -2.34 0.58
C TYR A 337 -4.26 -2.76 0.62
N PHE A 338 -4.53 -3.90 1.23
CA PHE A 338 -5.87 -4.41 1.47
C PHE A 338 -6.08 -4.76 2.94
N ASP A 339 -7.30 -4.54 3.38
CA ASP A 339 -7.77 -4.74 4.73
C ASP A 339 -9.12 -5.46 4.65
N ALA A 340 -9.11 -6.76 4.91
CA ALA A 340 -10.25 -7.64 4.63
C ALA A 340 -10.86 -8.22 5.91
N TYR A 341 -12.18 -8.29 5.92
CA TYR A 341 -13.00 -8.90 6.96
C TYR A 341 -13.93 -9.92 6.31
N GLY A 342 -13.91 -11.17 6.79
CA GLY A 342 -14.76 -12.23 6.23
C GLY A 342 -14.55 -12.50 4.74
N GLU A 343 -15.34 -13.40 4.17
CA GLU A 343 -15.31 -13.65 2.73
C GLU A 343 -16.00 -12.51 1.97
N GLY A 344 -15.37 -11.99 0.92
CA GLY A 344 -16.04 -11.07 -0.03
C GLY A 344 -15.95 -9.57 0.26
N LYS A 345 -15.35 -9.12 1.38
CA LYS A 345 -15.37 -7.69 1.77
C LYS A 345 -13.99 -7.10 2.11
N LEU A 346 -13.63 -6.00 1.43
CA LEU A 346 -12.48 -5.14 1.79
C LEU A 346 -12.97 -3.90 2.52
N LYS A 347 -12.54 -3.73 3.77
CA LYS A 347 -12.80 -2.54 4.59
C LYS A 347 -11.99 -1.33 4.12
N ALA A 348 -10.72 -1.53 3.78
CA ALA A 348 -9.84 -0.47 3.29
C ALA A 348 -8.96 -0.97 2.15
N VAL A 349 -8.74 -0.09 1.18
CA VAL A 349 -8.09 -0.42 -0.09
C VAL A 349 -7.28 0.78 -0.56
N TYR A 350 -6.04 0.54 -0.96
CA TYR A 350 -5.20 1.49 -1.68
C TYR A 350 -4.48 0.78 -2.83
N ARG A 351 -4.37 1.43 -4.00
CA ARG A 351 -3.77 0.87 -5.22
C ARG A 351 -2.82 1.84 -5.92
N GLY A 352 -1.72 2.20 -5.27
CA GLY A 352 -0.67 3.01 -5.88
C GLY A 352 -0.06 2.38 -7.15
N ASN A 353 -0.16 1.06 -7.31
CA ASN A 353 0.24 0.32 -8.51
C ASN A 353 -0.86 0.11 -9.55
N GLY A 354 -2.10 0.57 -9.31
CA GLY A 354 -3.22 0.37 -10.23
C GLY A 354 -3.74 -1.06 -10.35
N ILE A 355 -3.39 -1.96 -9.41
CA ILE A 355 -3.87 -3.35 -9.44
C ILE A 355 -5.41 -3.40 -9.53
N PRO A 356 -5.99 -4.12 -10.51
CA PRO A 356 -7.44 -4.32 -10.57
C PRO A 356 -7.96 -4.91 -9.28
N LEU A 357 -9.07 -4.40 -8.76
CA LEU A 357 -9.65 -4.99 -7.55
C LEU A 357 -10.35 -6.30 -7.89
N PRO A 358 -10.32 -7.28 -6.97
CA PRO A 358 -11.16 -8.46 -7.08
C PRO A 358 -12.66 -8.12 -7.07
N TRP A 359 -13.04 -6.92 -6.59
CA TRP A 359 -14.43 -6.51 -6.41
C TRP A 359 -14.70 -5.07 -6.83
N GLY A 360 -15.91 -4.82 -7.36
CA GLY A 360 -16.53 -3.49 -7.29
C GLY A 360 -16.95 -3.28 -5.84
N ASN A 361 -16.48 -2.21 -5.23
CA ASN A 361 -16.35 -2.03 -3.77
C ASN A 361 -17.65 -2.03 -2.93
N MET A 362 -18.79 -2.45 -3.50
CA MET A 362 -20.12 -2.10 -3.02
C MET A 362 -21.12 -3.25 -2.99
N ARG A 363 -20.84 -4.41 -3.61
CA ARG A 363 -21.68 -5.62 -3.54
C ARG A 363 -20.85 -6.89 -3.65
N THR A 364 -21.34 -7.98 -3.06
CA THR A 364 -20.82 -9.34 -3.23
C THR A 364 -20.79 -9.69 -4.71
N VAL A 365 -19.65 -10.14 -5.21
CA VAL A 365 -19.52 -10.65 -6.58
C VAL A 365 -19.78 -12.15 -6.55
N ASN A 366 -20.53 -12.68 -7.52
CA ASN A 366 -20.90 -14.09 -7.56
C ASN A 366 -19.70 -15.05 -7.69
N ASP A 367 -18.53 -14.57 -8.14
CA ASP A 367 -17.36 -15.41 -8.45
C ASP A 367 -16.01 -14.79 -8.02
N PRO A 368 -15.74 -14.61 -6.71
CA PRO A 368 -14.49 -14.02 -6.24
C PRO A 368 -13.34 -15.01 -6.43
N CYS A 369 -12.23 -14.54 -7.03
CA CYS A 369 -11.04 -15.37 -7.24
C CYS A 369 -10.44 -15.82 -5.91
N GLN A 370 -10.50 -17.12 -5.61
CA GLN A 370 -10.07 -17.69 -4.33
C GLN A 370 -8.53 -17.77 -4.17
N HIS A 371 -7.77 -17.39 -5.20
CA HIS A 371 -6.32 -17.51 -5.22
C HIS A 371 -5.58 -16.23 -4.82
N TRP A 372 -6.31 -15.13 -4.60
CA TRP A 372 -5.71 -13.93 -3.99
C TRP A 372 -5.17 -14.26 -2.60
N ALA A 373 -3.97 -13.78 -2.30
CA ALA A 373 -3.29 -14.06 -1.03
C ALA A 373 -4.15 -13.69 0.20
N VAL A 374 -4.91 -12.60 0.10
CA VAL A 374 -5.81 -12.13 1.17
C VAL A 374 -6.97 -13.10 1.44
N PHE A 375 -7.59 -13.70 0.42
CA PHE A 375 -8.73 -14.62 0.60
C PHE A 375 -8.29 -16.03 0.98
N ARG A 376 -7.14 -16.46 0.47
CA ARG A 376 -6.52 -17.70 0.92
C ARG A 376 -6.25 -17.70 2.42
N GLN A 377 -5.70 -16.59 2.93
CA GLN A 377 -5.42 -16.46 4.36
C GLN A 377 -6.70 -16.38 5.20
N LEU A 378 -7.76 -15.73 4.69
CA LEU A 378 -9.08 -15.76 5.35
C LEU A 378 -9.64 -17.19 5.48
N LYS A 379 -9.51 -18.00 4.42
CA LYS A 379 -9.99 -19.39 4.41
C LYS A 379 -9.13 -20.36 5.20
N HIS A 380 -7.82 -20.16 5.19
CA HIS A 380 -6.86 -21.01 5.88
C HIS A 380 -5.93 -20.15 6.74
N PRO A 381 -6.40 -19.72 7.93
CA PRO A 381 -5.63 -18.85 8.79
C PRO A 381 -4.33 -19.52 9.24
N GLN A 382 -3.20 -18.90 8.92
CA GLN A 382 -1.88 -19.24 9.44
C GLN A 382 -1.46 -18.27 10.54
N SER A 383 -0.65 -18.76 11.49
CA SER A 383 -0.10 -17.97 12.59
C SER A 383 1.01 -17.00 12.14
N SER A 384 1.72 -17.32 11.06
CA SER A 384 2.75 -16.47 10.46
C SER A 384 2.22 -15.68 9.26
N SER A 385 2.97 -14.65 8.86
CA SER A 385 2.73 -13.99 7.58
C SER A 385 3.01 -14.95 6.41
N SER A 386 2.38 -14.69 5.26
CA SER A 386 2.51 -15.52 4.07
C SER A 386 2.84 -14.64 2.86
N ALA A 387 3.96 -14.93 2.20
CA ALA A 387 4.39 -14.25 1.00
C ALA A 387 4.01 -15.04 -0.26
N GLN A 388 3.44 -14.36 -1.26
CA GLN A 388 2.96 -14.99 -2.49
C GLN A 388 3.38 -14.18 -3.73
N ILE A 389 3.99 -14.87 -4.71
CA ILE A 389 4.13 -14.35 -6.08
C ILE A 389 2.84 -14.67 -6.85
N SER A 390 2.23 -13.62 -7.40
CA SER A 390 0.94 -13.70 -8.11
C SER A 390 1.06 -13.10 -9.50
N LEU A 391 0.38 -13.71 -10.46
CA LEU A 391 0.26 -13.22 -11.82
C LEU A 391 -1.17 -12.79 -12.09
N LEU A 392 -1.34 -11.55 -12.57
CA LEU A 392 -2.63 -10.97 -12.90
C LEU A 392 -2.53 -10.25 -14.24
N ASN A 393 -3.49 -10.52 -15.12
CA ASN A 393 -3.64 -9.73 -16.33
C ASN A 393 -4.27 -8.37 -16.01
N VAL A 394 -3.64 -7.30 -16.48
CA VAL A 394 -4.19 -5.94 -16.46
C VAL A 394 -4.38 -5.50 -17.90
N GLY A 395 -5.62 -5.48 -18.37
CA GLY A 395 -5.90 -5.54 -19.81
C GLY A 395 -5.36 -6.86 -20.38
N ASP A 396 -4.60 -6.76 -21.48
CA ASP A 396 -3.98 -7.92 -22.13
C ASP A 396 -2.54 -8.19 -21.67
N GLU A 397 -2.03 -7.44 -20.69
CA GLU A 397 -0.65 -7.57 -20.22
C GLU A 397 -0.56 -8.32 -18.89
N PRO A 398 0.19 -9.44 -18.80
CA PRO A 398 0.45 -10.11 -17.54
C PRO A 398 1.42 -9.29 -16.68
N ARG A 399 1.09 -9.16 -15.39
CA ARG A 399 1.94 -8.49 -14.39
C ARG A 399 2.27 -9.41 -13.23
N ILE A 400 3.48 -9.27 -12.70
CA ILE A 400 4.00 -10.02 -11.57
C ILE A 400 3.83 -9.17 -10.31
N TYR A 401 3.08 -9.67 -9.35
CA TYR A 401 2.91 -9.07 -8.04
C TYR A 401 3.56 -9.94 -6.99
N CYS A 402 4.13 -9.29 -5.97
CA CYS A 402 4.42 -9.95 -4.71
C CYS A 402 3.50 -9.38 -3.65
N CYS A 403 2.98 -10.22 -2.77
CA CYS A 403 2.16 -9.79 -1.63
C CYS A 403 2.61 -10.50 -0.35
N GLU A 404 2.51 -9.80 0.78
CA GLU A 404 2.61 -10.38 2.11
C GLU A 404 1.29 -10.17 2.87
N SER A 405 0.71 -11.27 3.35
CA SER A 405 -0.55 -11.31 4.09
C SER A 405 -0.35 -11.72 5.55
N LEU A 406 -1.08 -11.10 6.46
CA LEU A 406 -1.08 -11.37 7.90
C LEU A 406 -2.52 -11.56 8.41
N ASN A 407 -2.78 -12.66 9.12
CA ASN A 407 -4.01 -12.83 9.89
C ASN A 407 -3.89 -12.19 11.25
N LEU A 408 -4.98 -11.61 11.71
CA LEU A 408 -5.13 -11.18 13.10
C LEU A 408 -6.58 -11.27 13.53
N VAL A 409 -6.76 -11.29 14.85
CA VAL A 409 -8.04 -11.06 15.48
C VAL A 409 -8.07 -9.62 15.97
N ASP A 410 -9.12 -8.88 15.62
CA ASP A 410 -9.26 -7.50 16.08
C ASP A 410 -9.78 -7.43 17.54
N PRO A 411 -9.67 -6.28 18.22
CA PRO A 411 -10.19 -6.10 19.58
C PRO A 411 -11.68 -6.41 19.78
N ALA A 412 -12.49 -6.48 18.72
CA ALA A 412 -13.89 -6.89 18.82
C ALA A 412 -14.05 -8.43 18.69
N GLY A 413 -12.97 -9.17 18.40
CA GLY A 413 -12.96 -10.62 18.25
C GLY A 413 -13.15 -11.11 16.82
N ASN A 414 -13.11 -10.24 15.81
CA ASN A 414 -13.30 -10.62 14.42
C ASN A 414 -11.99 -11.06 13.77
N ASN A 415 -12.06 -12.10 12.93
CA ASN A 415 -10.94 -12.47 12.06
C ASN A 415 -10.76 -11.44 10.92
N ARG A 416 -9.52 -11.05 10.67
CA ARG A 416 -9.15 -10.00 9.72
C ARG A 416 -7.84 -10.35 9.04
N VAL A 417 -7.74 -10.02 7.76
CA VAL A 417 -6.50 -10.20 6.99
C VAL A 417 -6.03 -8.87 6.44
N LEU A 418 -4.77 -8.57 6.72
CA LEU A 418 -4.06 -7.44 6.14
C LEU A 418 -3.15 -7.96 5.05
N CYS A 419 -3.11 -7.27 3.92
CA CYS A 419 -2.24 -7.60 2.80
C CYS A 419 -1.57 -6.32 2.30
N ALA A 420 -0.25 -6.37 2.16
CA ALA A 420 0.51 -5.36 1.43
C ALA A 420 1.18 -6.06 0.26
N GLY A 421 1.22 -5.39 -0.89
CA GLY A 421 1.91 -5.94 -2.04
C GLY A 421 2.42 -4.89 -2.98
N ILE A 422 3.19 -5.33 -3.95
CA ILE A 422 3.88 -4.50 -4.94
C ILE A 422 3.76 -5.10 -6.32
N ASP A 423 3.71 -4.26 -7.34
CA ASP A 423 3.95 -4.66 -8.73
C ASP A 423 5.45 -4.73 -8.97
N LEU A 424 5.99 -5.84 -9.48
CA LEU A 424 7.42 -6.02 -9.74
C LEU A 424 7.83 -5.57 -11.15
N ASN A 425 6.87 -5.42 -12.08
CA ASN A 425 7.16 -5.12 -13.48
C ASN A 425 7.95 -3.80 -13.66
N PRO A 426 7.59 -2.68 -13.01
CA PRO A 426 8.36 -1.44 -13.12
C PRO A 426 9.82 -1.60 -12.67
N ALA A 427 10.06 -2.38 -11.61
CA ALA A 427 11.41 -2.63 -11.12
C ALA A 427 12.22 -3.53 -12.07
N ILE A 428 11.60 -4.56 -12.66
CA ILE A 428 12.24 -5.42 -13.68
C ILE A 428 12.71 -4.56 -14.87
N ASN A 429 11.80 -3.75 -15.42
CA ASN A 429 12.10 -2.88 -16.56
C ASN A 429 13.19 -1.84 -16.22
N ALA A 430 13.16 -1.26 -15.02
CA ALA A 430 14.15 -0.29 -14.57
C ALA A 430 15.57 -0.87 -14.48
N GLN A 431 15.71 -2.20 -14.37
CA GLN A 431 16.99 -2.90 -14.35
C GLN A 431 17.48 -3.35 -15.74
N GLY A 432 16.68 -3.10 -16.79
CA GLY A 432 16.95 -3.46 -18.17
C GLY A 432 16.42 -4.84 -18.58
N GLY A 433 15.57 -5.48 -17.76
CA GLY A 433 14.89 -6.72 -18.12
C GLY A 433 13.59 -6.48 -18.89
N ASP A 434 13.04 -7.54 -19.49
CA ASP A 434 11.70 -7.53 -20.10
C ASP A 434 10.67 -8.13 -19.15
N ALA A 435 9.98 -7.26 -18.40
CA ALA A 435 8.96 -7.70 -17.45
C ALA A 435 7.78 -8.40 -18.13
N ARG A 436 7.44 -8.02 -19.36
CA ARG A 436 6.29 -8.57 -20.08
C ARG A 436 6.59 -10.00 -20.53
N GLN A 437 7.77 -10.23 -21.11
CA GLN A 437 8.22 -11.56 -21.48
C GLN A 437 8.31 -12.47 -20.24
N MET A 438 8.96 -12.01 -19.17
CA MET A 438 9.07 -12.78 -17.93
C MET A 438 7.70 -13.16 -17.36
N ALA A 439 6.77 -12.19 -17.30
CA ALA A 439 5.42 -12.44 -16.80
C ALA A 439 4.64 -13.43 -17.68
N MET A 440 4.85 -13.39 -19.00
CA MET A 440 4.24 -14.32 -19.95
C MET A 440 4.78 -15.73 -19.80
N GLU A 441 6.09 -15.91 -19.72
CA GLU A 441 6.74 -17.22 -19.51
C GLU A 441 6.28 -17.87 -18.19
N LEU A 442 6.27 -17.09 -17.09
CA LEU A 442 5.80 -17.60 -15.80
C LEU A 442 4.31 -17.94 -15.85
N LYS A 443 3.49 -17.12 -16.53
CA LYS A 443 2.06 -17.38 -16.72
C LYS A 443 1.83 -18.68 -17.48
N GLU A 444 2.53 -18.92 -18.58
CA GLU A 444 2.43 -20.16 -19.34
C GLU A 444 2.83 -21.39 -18.52
N SER A 445 3.87 -21.27 -17.69
CA SER A 445 4.23 -22.33 -16.73
C SER A 445 3.11 -22.62 -15.74
N CYS A 446 2.49 -21.58 -15.17
CA CYS A 446 1.35 -21.76 -14.27
C CYS A 446 0.13 -22.34 -14.99
N VAL A 447 -0.22 -21.88 -16.20
CA VAL A 447 -1.37 -22.38 -16.98
C VAL A 447 -1.23 -23.88 -17.25
N ARG A 448 -0.04 -24.34 -17.65
CA ARG A 448 0.22 -25.77 -17.90
C ARG A 448 0.04 -26.65 -16.66
N ASN A 449 0.18 -26.07 -15.46
CA ASN A 449 0.10 -26.77 -14.18
C ASN A 449 -1.16 -26.40 -13.39
N GLY A 450 -2.29 -26.21 -14.06
CA GLY A 450 -3.58 -25.97 -13.39
C GLY A 450 -3.72 -24.59 -12.75
N GLY A 451 -2.81 -23.66 -13.05
CA GLY A 451 -2.76 -22.27 -12.56
C GLY A 451 -1.77 -22.01 -11.41
N MET A 452 -0.89 -22.96 -11.10
CA MET A 452 0.17 -22.81 -10.10
C MET A 452 1.42 -23.55 -10.55
N SER A 453 2.60 -22.97 -10.39
CA SER A 453 3.85 -23.63 -10.80
C SER A 453 5.03 -23.08 -10.01
N ALA A 454 6.03 -23.94 -9.78
CA ALA A 454 7.32 -23.50 -9.28
C ALA A 454 7.92 -22.47 -10.26
N ILE A 455 8.53 -21.42 -9.70
CA ILE A 455 9.13 -20.35 -10.51
C ILE A 455 10.38 -20.93 -11.21
N PRO A 456 10.55 -20.78 -12.54
CA PRO A 456 11.75 -21.23 -13.23
C PRO A 456 13.03 -20.59 -12.67
N SER A 457 14.14 -21.32 -12.62
CA SER A 457 15.39 -20.87 -11.98
C SER A 457 15.93 -19.55 -12.54
N ALA A 458 15.80 -19.30 -13.84
CA ALA A 458 16.17 -18.02 -14.46
C ALA A 458 15.36 -16.86 -13.86
N ILE A 459 14.04 -17.01 -13.79
CA ILE A 459 13.12 -16.01 -13.20
C ILE A 459 13.39 -15.87 -11.69
N GLN A 460 13.67 -16.96 -10.97
CA GLN A 460 14.02 -16.88 -9.55
C GLN A 460 15.25 -16.01 -9.31
N ASN A 461 16.30 -16.14 -10.13
CA ASN A 461 17.53 -15.36 -10.00
C ASN A 461 17.28 -13.87 -10.24
N GLU A 462 16.47 -13.53 -11.24
CA GLU A 462 16.09 -12.15 -11.53
C GLU A 462 15.24 -11.54 -10.40
N LEU A 463 14.22 -12.26 -9.94
CA LEU A 463 13.39 -11.81 -8.81
C LEU A 463 14.20 -11.69 -7.51
N THR A 464 15.20 -12.55 -7.29
CA THR A 464 16.10 -12.48 -6.12
C THR A 464 16.98 -11.24 -6.20
N THR A 465 17.49 -10.91 -7.39
CA THR A 465 18.23 -9.67 -7.65
C THR A 465 17.36 -8.45 -7.34
N LEU A 466 16.11 -8.46 -7.81
CA LEU A 466 15.14 -7.41 -7.54
C LEU A 466 14.79 -7.29 -6.05
N ALA A 467 14.68 -8.40 -5.34
CA ALA A 467 14.41 -8.40 -3.91
C ALA A 467 15.49 -7.65 -3.12
N LYS A 468 16.76 -7.84 -3.50
CA LYS A 468 17.91 -7.10 -2.93
C LYS A 468 17.88 -5.62 -3.29
N ILE A 469 17.60 -5.30 -4.56
CA ILE A 469 17.53 -3.91 -5.04
C ILE A 469 16.38 -3.16 -4.37
N LEU A 470 15.19 -3.74 -4.28
CA LEU A 470 14.07 -3.11 -3.58
C LEU A 470 14.27 -3.14 -2.06
N ASN A 471 15.12 -4.05 -1.58
CA ASN A 471 15.36 -4.35 -0.17
C ASN A 471 14.07 -4.80 0.53
N ILE A 472 13.26 -5.61 -0.15
CA ILE A 472 11.97 -6.10 0.35
C ILE A 472 12.07 -7.61 0.54
N LYS A 473 12.23 -8.06 1.78
CA LYS A 473 12.56 -9.46 2.13
C LYS A 473 11.46 -10.45 1.84
N TRP A 474 10.20 -10.03 1.90
CA TRP A 474 9.08 -10.92 1.58
C TRP A 474 9.00 -11.26 0.09
N ILE A 475 9.72 -10.57 -0.80
CA ILE A 475 9.93 -11.02 -2.18
C ILE A 475 10.72 -12.33 -2.19
N GLU A 476 11.85 -12.40 -1.46
CA GLU A 476 12.68 -13.62 -1.38
C GLU A 476 11.87 -14.81 -0.83
N ARG A 477 11.07 -14.59 0.22
CA ARG A 477 10.15 -15.63 0.73
C ARG A 477 9.10 -16.04 -0.29
N GLY A 478 8.59 -15.09 -1.07
CA GLY A 478 7.61 -15.36 -2.12
C GLY A 478 8.16 -16.23 -3.24
N ILE A 479 9.45 -16.04 -3.61
CA ILE A 479 10.12 -16.77 -4.70
C ILE A 479 10.26 -18.27 -4.40
N VAL A 480 10.40 -18.64 -3.13
CA VAL A 480 10.52 -20.05 -2.70
C VAL A 480 9.20 -20.81 -2.88
N ASN A 481 8.07 -20.09 -2.91
CA ASN A 481 6.74 -20.67 -3.08
C ASN A 481 6.35 -20.71 -4.56
N ASP A 482 5.37 -21.57 -4.90
CA ASP A 482 4.80 -21.59 -6.25
C ASP A 482 4.16 -20.24 -6.62
N ALA A 483 4.42 -19.78 -7.84
CA ALA A 483 3.70 -18.67 -8.44
C ALA A 483 2.26 -19.08 -8.75
N ARG A 484 1.33 -18.14 -8.60
CA ARG A 484 -0.11 -18.40 -8.74
C ARG A 484 -0.76 -17.44 -9.71
N LEU A 485 -1.61 -17.97 -10.59
CA LEU A 485 -2.52 -17.15 -11.37
C LEU A 485 -3.68 -16.68 -10.51
N ILE A 486 -3.92 -15.38 -10.53
CA ILE A 486 -5.09 -14.71 -9.94
C ILE A 486 -5.87 -13.97 -11.03
N CYS A 487 -7.14 -13.67 -10.77
CA CYS A 487 -7.99 -12.91 -11.69
C CYS A 487 -8.83 -11.88 -10.93
N PRO A 488 -9.22 -10.77 -11.56
CA PRO A 488 -10.09 -9.79 -10.91
C PRO A 488 -11.50 -10.36 -10.75
N ARG A 489 -11.96 -11.25 -11.65
CA ARG A 489 -13.26 -11.91 -11.60
C ARG A 489 -13.17 -13.32 -12.14
N GLY A 490 -14.05 -14.22 -11.69
CA GLY A 490 -14.06 -15.61 -12.15
C GLY A 490 -14.31 -15.78 -13.65
N SER A 491 -15.10 -14.90 -14.26
CA SER A 491 -15.37 -14.91 -15.71
C SER A 491 -14.15 -14.73 -16.60
N VAL A 492 -13.06 -14.15 -16.07
CA VAL A 492 -11.78 -13.95 -16.77
C VAL A 492 -10.66 -14.78 -16.14
N CYS A 493 -11.00 -15.94 -15.56
CA CYS A 493 -10.03 -16.83 -14.93
C CYS A 493 -9.02 -17.35 -15.98
N PRO A 494 -7.71 -17.08 -15.82
CA PRO A 494 -6.69 -17.50 -16.78
C PRO A 494 -6.25 -18.96 -16.59
N ARG A 495 -6.78 -19.67 -15.59
CA ARG A 495 -6.38 -21.04 -15.24
C ARG A 495 -6.99 -22.04 -16.22
N LYS A 496 -6.26 -23.14 -16.48
CA LYS A 496 -6.75 -24.27 -17.27
C LYS A 496 -6.53 -25.56 -16.47
N PRO A 497 -7.59 -26.27 -16.03
CA PRO A 497 -9.00 -25.89 -16.15
C PRO A 497 -9.34 -24.60 -15.36
N SER A 498 -10.42 -23.93 -15.74
CA SER A 498 -10.90 -22.74 -15.01
C SER A 498 -11.47 -23.16 -13.67
N CYS A 499 -11.32 -22.31 -12.64
CA CYS A 499 -11.96 -22.52 -11.34
C CYS A 499 -13.49 -22.47 -11.38
N TYR A 500 -14.08 -21.97 -12.47
CA TYR A 500 -15.51 -21.68 -12.58
C TYR A 500 -16.20 -22.45 -13.72
N THR A 501 -15.48 -23.32 -14.43
CA THR A 501 -16.11 -24.29 -15.34
C THR A 501 -16.66 -25.44 -14.51
N ALA A 502 -17.98 -25.64 -14.54
CA ALA A 502 -18.63 -26.81 -13.96
C ALA A 502 -18.10 -28.10 -14.63
N PRO A 503 -17.94 -29.22 -13.91
CA PRO A 503 -17.78 -30.51 -14.55
C PRO A 503 -19.05 -30.77 -15.38
N ASP A 504 -18.88 -31.08 -16.66
CA ASP A 504 -19.96 -31.43 -17.56
C ASP A 504 -20.87 -32.49 -16.94
N ASN A 505 -22.17 -32.33 -17.19
CA ASN A 505 -23.17 -33.38 -17.01
C ASN A 505 -22.63 -34.70 -17.56
N ILE A 506 -22.19 -35.60 -16.67
CA ILE A 506 -22.15 -37.02 -16.96
C ILE A 506 -23.61 -37.42 -17.04
N ILE A 507 -24.19 -37.31 -18.23
CA ILE A 507 -25.34 -38.13 -18.58
C ILE A 507 -24.82 -39.56 -18.51
N VAL A 508 -25.07 -40.21 -17.39
CA VAL A 508 -25.05 -41.66 -17.30
C VAL A 508 -26.12 -42.12 -18.28
N THR A 509 -25.72 -42.48 -19.48
CA THR A 509 -26.56 -43.33 -20.34
C THR A 509 -26.54 -44.70 -19.68
N ASP A 510 -27.59 -44.99 -18.91
CA ASP A 510 -27.92 -46.35 -18.51
C ASP A 510 -28.10 -47.19 -19.79
N GLN A 511 -27.33 -48.27 -19.89
CA GLN A 511 -27.67 -49.45 -20.69
C GLN A 511 -28.15 -50.54 -19.74
#